data_AF-A0A2H0JA74-F1
#
_entry.id   AF-A0A2H0JA74-F1
#
_cell.length_a   1.000
_cell.length_b   1.000
_cell.length_c   1.000
_cell.angle_alpha   90.00
_cell.angle_beta   90.00
_cell.angle_gamma   90.00
#
_symmetry.space_group_name_H-M   'P 1'
#
loop_
_entity.id
_entity.type
_entity.pdbx_description
1 polymer ?
#
loop_
_entity_poly.entity_id
_entity_poly.type
_entity_poly.pdbx_seq_one_letter_code
_entity_poly.pdbx_strand_id
1 'polypeptide(L)'
;MTNPPSQRGFTLVELIMVIVLMGVIGGMVSVFMKSPIDAYFDSARRAALTDTADTVVRRMARDIRKALPNSINTSGDGLCVEFIPTKTGGRYRAVDVIAGDGSSLVFGSPDTSFHMLGNNASLAPDQQIRAGAGEFDVIAVTNLGFGVADAYVGSNTAVLTGVVNGAETTLNFASKTFDIALASPSNRFQVIPANEKVVAFVSNPNKNIYRLVSSTLGHICPAVVTATAPDVSTAPILAKNAACTFNYSGSDLQRNALLSTKLTVTDDQAGESITLQHAVHVNNTP
;
A
#
# COMPACT_ATOMS: atom_id res chain seq x y z
N MET A 1 26.28 37.30 75.42
CA MET A 1 26.28 37.42 73.94
C MET A 1 27.24 36.39 73.39
N THR A 2 26.78 35.66 72.38
CA THR A 2 27.30 34.39 71.86
C THR A 2 28.73 34.49 71.32
N ASN A 3 29.62 33.60 71.74
CA ASN A 3 30.94 33.43 71.12
C ASN A 3 30.77 33.06 69.64
N PRO A 4 31.51 33.69 68.71
CA PRO A 4 31.48 33.29 67.31
C PRO A 4 32.09 31.89 67.19
N PRO A 5 31.48 30.97 66.42
CA PRO A 5 32.03 29.65 66.22
C PRO A 5 33.39 29.75 65.52
N SER A 6 34.41 29.11 66.11
CA SER A 6 35.73 28.96 65.49
C SER A 6 35.60 28.21 64.17
N GLN A 7 35.90 28.87 63.04
CA GLN A 7 36.01 28.18 61.75
C GLN A 7 37.16 27.17 61.83
N ARG A 8 36.82 25.88 61.87
CA ARG A 8 37.76 24.78 61.73
C ARG A 8 38.02 24.57 60.24
N GLY A 9 39.24 24.82 59.78
CA GLY A 9 39.67 24.49 58.42
C GLY A 9 39.86 22.98 58.23
N PHE A 10 39.66 22.50 57.02
CA PHE A 10 39.90 21.10 56.63
C PHE A 10 41.41 20.82 56.56
N THR A 11 41.83 19.61 56.97
CA THR A 11 43.23 19.18 56.81
C THR A 11 43.49 18.67 55.39
N LEU A 12 44.73 18.79 54.91
CA LEU A 12 45.12 18.29 53.58
C LEU A 12 44.87 16.77 53.44
N VAL A 13 45.03 16.02 54.53
CA VAL A 13 44.76 14.56 54.57
C VAL A 13 43.26 14.28 54.41
N GLU A 14 42.41 15.08 55.04
CA GLU A 14 40.95 14.96 54.93
C GLU A 14 40.47 15.25 53.51
N LEU A 15 41.03 16.27 52.86
CA LEU A 15 40.73 16.57 51.44
C LEU A 15 41.14 15.43 50.51
N ILE A 16 42.34 14.87 50.69
CA ILE A 16 42.84 13.74 49.86
C ILE A 16 41.94 12.52 50.04
N MET A 17 41.57 12.15 51.26
CA MET A 17 40.67 11.02 51.49
C MET A 17 39.31 11.21 50.82
N VAL A 18 38.73 12.42 50.85
CA VAL A 18 37.45 12.70 50.19
C VAL A 18 37.55 12.53 48.68
N ILE A 19 38.60 13.04 48.04
CA ILE A 19 38.80 12.90 46.59
C ILE A 19 38.96 11.43 46.20
N VAL A 20 39.75 10.66 46.97
CA VAL A 20 39.96 9.22 46.74
C VAL A 20 38.65 8.44 46.89
N LEU A 21 37.88 8.69 47.97
CA LEU A 21 36.60 8.02 48.21
C LEU A 21 35.55 8.39 47.14
N MET A 22 35.48 9.65 46.72
CA MET A 22 34.62 10.07 45.60
C MET A 22 35.02 9.39 44.30
N GLY A 23 36.32 9.21 44.03
CA GLY A 23 36.82 8.49 42.86
C GLY A 23 36.37 7.02 42.85
N VAL A 24 36.51 6.32 43.97
CA VAL A 24 36.09 4.91 44.09
C VAL A 24 34.58 4.76 43.93
N ILE A 25 33.80 5.58 44.65
CA ILE A 25 32.32 5.52 44.60
C ILE A 25 31.82 5.92 43.21
N GLY A 26 32.35 7.00 42.63
CA GLY A 26 32.01 7.45 41.28
C GLY A 26 32.31 6.40 40.22
N GLY A 27 33.47 5.72 40.33
CA GLY A 27 33.83 4.59 39.48
C GLY A 27 32.81 3.46 39.56
N MET A 28 32.44 3.03 40.76
CA MET A 28 31.43 1.98 40.95
C MET A 28 30.06 2.38 40.37
N VAL A 29 29.57 3.58 40.68
CA VAL A 29 28.28 4.07 40.20
C VAL A 29 28.24 4.15 38.67
N SER A 30 29.34 4.56 38.02
CA SER A 30 29.41 4.68 36.57
C SER A 30 29.18 3.34 35.85
N VAL A 31 29.71 2.24 36.41
CA VAL A 31 29.54 0.89 35.86
C VAL A 31 28.07 0.45 35.98
N PHE A 32 27.44 0.72 37.13
CA PHE A 32 26.04 0.37 37.36
C PHE A 32 25.05 1.24 36.57
N MET A 33 25.39 2.50 36.28
CA MET A 33 24.55 3.41 35.49
C MET A 33 24.60 3.13 33.98
N LYS A 34 25.74 2.62 33.48
CA LYS A 34 25.89 2.32 32.04
C LYS A 34 24.82 1.33 31.54
N SER A 35 24.59 0.23 32.26
CA SER A 35 23.68 -0.83 31.79
C SER A 35 22.21 -0.37 31.66
N PRO A 36 21.59 0.32 32.63
CA PRO A 36 20.24 0.86 32.48
C PRO A 36 20.12 1.87 31.33
N ILE A 37 21.16 2.68 31.09
CA ILE A 37 21.17 3.66 30.00
C ILE A 37 21.26 2.96 28.64
N ASP A 38 22.19 2.00 28.48
CA ASP A 38 22.31 1.22 27.26
C ASP A 38 21.01 0.44 26.97
N ALA A 39 20.42 -0.17 28.01
CA ALA A 39 19.13 -0.88 27.89
C ALA A 39 17.98 0.04 27.47
N TYR A 40 17.97 1.30 27.93
CA TYR A 40 16.97 2.29 27.50
C TYR A 40 17.10 2.59 26.00
N PHE A 41 18.32 2.83 25.51
CA PHE A 41 18.55 3.10 24.09
C PHE A 41 18.27 1.89 23.20
N ASP A 42 18.62 0.69 23.64
CA ASP A 42 18.30 -0.55 22.93
C ASP A 42 16.79 -0.75 22.83
N SER A 43 16.05 -0.51 23.93
CA SER A 43 14.59 -0.56 23.92
C SER A 43 13.97 0.48 22.98
N ALA A 44 14.50 1.70 22.96
CA ALA A 44 14.01 2.77 22.07
C ALA A 44 14.24 2.42 20.59
N ARG A 45 15.40 1.84 20.27
CA ARG A 45 15.75 1.42 18.91
C ARG A 45 14.84 0.30 18.40
N ARG A 46 14.60 -0.72 19.23
CA ARG A 46 13.65 -1.80 18.92
C ARG A 46 12.25 -1.29 18.67
N ALA A 47 11.79 -0.36 19.51
CA ALA A 47 10.48 0.28 19.31
C ALA A 47 10.40 1.00 17.97
N ALA A 48 11.42 1.79 17.60
CA ALA A 48 11.45 2.49 16.32
C ALA A 48 11.47 1.55 15.10
N LEU A 49 12.20 0.44 15.18
CA LEU A 49 12.18 -0.61 14.16
C LEU A 49 10.78 -1.20 14.01
N THR A 50 10.14 -1.57 15.13
CA THR A 50 8.78 -2.15 15.15
C THR A 50 7.75 -1.19 14.58
N ASP A 51 7.78 0.08 14.98
CA ASP A 51 6.86 1.10 14.48
C ASP A 51 7.00 1.31 12.96
N THR A 52 8.25 1.26 12.46
CA THR A 52 8.53 1.32 11.01
C THR A 52 7.93 0.12 10.30
N ALA A 53 8.20 -1.10 10.78
CA ALA A 53 7.66 -2.32 10.17
C ALA A 53 6.12 -2.32 10.16
N ASP A 54 5.49 -1.98 11.28
CA ASP A 54 4.03 -1.91 11.43
C ASP A 54 3.40 -0.89 10.48
N THR A 55 4.01 0.28 10.36
CA THR A 55 3.52 1.35 9.47
C THR A 55 3.56 0.90 8.01
N VAL A 56 4.64 0.24 7.60
CA VAL A 56 4.84 -0.25 6.23
C VAL A 56 3.80 -1.31 5.89
N VAL A 57 3.67 -2.36 6.71
CA VAL A 57 2.70 -3.43 6.40
C VAL A 57 1.26 -2.93 6.44
N ARG A 58 0.91 -2.01 7.37
CA ARG A 58 -0.43 -1.44 7.43
C ARG A 58 -0.73 -0.56 6.22
N ARG A 59 0.26 0.18 5.71
CA ARG A 59 0.11 0.97 4.47
C ARG A 59 -0.09 0.05 3.27
N MET A 60 0.78 -0.94 3.07
CA MET A 60 0.62 -1.94 2.00
C MET A 60 -0.75 -2.61 2.08
N ALA A 61 -1.17 -3.06 3.27
CA ALA A 61 -2.43 -3.73 3.47
C ALA A 61 -3.66 -2.85 3.18
N ARG A 62 -3.57 -1.53 3.36
CA ARG A 62 -4.66 -0.63 2.98
C ARG A 62 -4.76 -0.47 1.46
N ASP A 63 -3.64 -0.38 0.77
CA ASP A 63 -3.62 -0.27 -0.69
C ASP A 63 -4.09 -1.59 -1.34
N ILE A 64 -3.59 -2.74 -0.86
CA ILE A 64 -3.95 -4.08 -1.35
C ILE A 64 -5.44 -4.40 -1.15
N ARG A 65 -6.06 -3.94 -0.06
CA ARG A 65 -7.51 -4.13 0.17
C ARG A 65 -8.38 -3.44 -0.89
N LYS A 66 -7.82 -2.48 -1.63
CA LYS A 66 -8.48 -1.79 -2.73
C LYS A 66 -8.13 -2.39 -4.10
N ALA A 67 -7.42 -3.51 -4.15
CA ALA A 67 -7.13 -4.19 -5.41
C ALA A 67 -8.41 -4.57 -6.15
N LEU A 68 -8.39 -4.43 -7.47
CA LEU A 68 -9.40 -4.96 -8.36
C LEU A 68 -9.43 -6.50 -8.18
N PRO A 69 -10.62 -7.12 -8.10
CA PRO A 69 -10.74 -8.57 -7.97
C PRO A 69 -9.86 -9.30 -8.99
N ASN A 70 -9.10 -10.30 -8.56
CA ASN A 70 -8.22 -11.10 -9.43
C ASN A 70 -7.13 -10.30 -10.18
N SER A 71 -6.74 -9.11 -9.71
CA SER A 71 -5.63 -8.34 -10.28
C SER A 71 -4.30 -8.52 -9.55
N ILE A 72 -4.27 -9.14 -8.37
CA ILE A 72 -3.01 -9.31 -7.65
C ILE A 72 -2.13 -10.33 -8.36
N ASN A 73 -0.89 -9.93 -8.60
CA ASN A 73 0.15 -10.80 -9.15
C ASN A 73 1.46 -10.62 -8.36
N THR A 74 2.27 -11.67 -8.31
CA THR A 74 3.59 -11.64 -7.65
C THR A 74 4.66 -12.09 -8.62
N SER A 75 5.85 -11.47 -8.57
CA SER A 75 7.01 -11.94 -9.33
C SER A 75 7.42 -13.35 -8.88
N GLY A 76 8.12 -14.09 -9.76
CA GLY A 76 8.53 -15.47 -9.48
C GLY A 76 9.49 -15.63 -8.29
N ASP A 77 10.22 -14.57 -7.96
CA ASP A 77 11.10 -14.49 -6.78
C ASP A 77 10.37 -14.03 -5.50
N GLY A 78 9.09 -13.65 -5.59
CA GLY A 78 8.30 -13.13 -4.48
C GLY A 78 8.76 -11.76 -3.97
N LEU A 79 9.62 -11.04 -4.69
CA LEU A 79 10.14 -9.73 -4.28
C LEU A 79 9.31 -8.56 -4.80
N CYS A 80 8.34 -8.81 -5.69
CA CYS A 80 7.39 -7.84 -6.16
C CYS A 80 5.96 -8.37 -6.03
N VAL A 81 5.06 -7.49 -5.60
CA VAL A 81 3.61 -7.69 -5.72
C VAL A 81 3.01 -6.48 -6.43
N GLU A 82 2.13 -6.73 -7.38
CA GLU A 82 1.40 -5.69 -8.11
C GLU A 82 -0.09 -5.97 -8.12
N PHE A 83 -0.86 -4.91 -8.35
CA PHE A 83 -2.31 -4.98 -8.49
C PHE A 83 -2.83 -3.73 -9.20
N ILE A 84 -4.06 -3.82 -9.70
CA ILE A 84 -4.81 -2.68 -10.21
C ILE A 84 -5.61 -2.10 -9.04
N PRO A 85 -5.39 -0.86 -8.57
CA PRO A 85 -6.19 -0.31 -7.50
C PRO A 85 -7.57 0.10 -8.00
N THR A 86 -8.52 0.14 -7.09
CA THR A 86 -9.87 0.66 -7.31
C THR A 86 -10.15 1.80 -6.34
N LYS A 87 -10.86 2.83 -6.80
CA LYS A 87 -11.32 3.92 -5.92
C LYS A 87 -12.78 3.79 -5.53
N THR A 88 -13.60 3.28 -6.43
CA THR A 88 -15.04 3.07 -6.24
C THR A 88 -15.54 1.98 -7.18
N GLY A 89 -16.84 1.71 -7.13
CA GLY A 89 -17.54 0.82 -8.05
C GLY A 89 -19.04 1.07 -7.98
N GLY A 90 -19.78 0.47 -8.90
CA GLY A 90 -21.21 0.69 -8.99
C GLY A 90 -21.92 -0.49 -9.63
N ARG A 91 -23.22 -0.31 -9.82
CA ARG A 91 -24.00 -1.19 -10.69
C ARG A 91 -24.36 -0.45 -11.96
N TYR A 92 -24.23 -1.10 -13.09
CA TYR A 92 -24.76 -0.60 -14.36
C TYR A 92 -26.21 -1.07 -14.54
N ARG A 93 -26.97 -0.37 -15.39
CA ARG A 93 -28.26 -0.88 -15.86
C ARG A 93 -28.08 -2.03 -16.83
N ALA A 94 -28.78 -3.14 -16.59
CA ALA A 94 -28.82 -4.28 -17.51
C ALA A 94 -29.95 -4.16 -18.55
N VAL A 95 -30.91 -3.26 -18.33
CA VAL A 95 -32.04 -3.00 -19.22
C VAL A 95 -32.29 -1.50 -19.27
N ASP A 96 -32.58 -1.02 -20.46
CA ASP A 96 -32.90 0.38 -20.74
C ASP A 96 -34.07 0.89 -19.87
N VAL A 97 -34.02 2.16 -19.46
CA VAL A 97 -35.12 2.84 -18.77
C VAL A 97 -36.33 2.96 -19.70
N ILE A 98 -36.07 3.35 -20.94
CA ILE A 98 -37.02 3.42 -22.05
C ILE A 98 -36.42 2.60 -23.20
N ALA A 99 -37.18 1.67 -23.77
CA ALA A 99 -36.68 0.80 -24.83
C ALA A 99 -35.96 1.57 -25.95
N GLY A 100 -34.65 1.30 -26.13
CA GLY A 100 -33.82 1.91 -27.16
C GLY A 100 -33.20 3.26 -26.77
N ASP A 101 -33.28 3.67 -25.50
CA ASP A 101 -32.64 4.90 -25.02
C ASP A 101 -31.14 4.75 -24.75
N GLY A 102 -30.59 3.53 -24.79
CA GLY A 102 -29.17 3.27 -24.61
C GLY A 102 -28.67 3.49 -23.19
N SER A 103 -29.55 3.38 -22.19
CA SER A 103 -29.17 3.53 -20.78
C SER A 103 -28.57 2.27 -20.17
N SER A 104 -28.79 1.09 -20.78
CA SER A 104 -28.14 -0.16 -20.35
C SER A 104 -26.76 -0.37 -20.94
N LEU A 105 -25.91 -1.09 -20.21
CA LEU A 105 -24.62 -1.57 -20.73
C LEU A 105 -24.87 -2.81 -21.60
N VAL A 106 -24.48 -2.74 -22.88
CA VAL A 106 -24.66 -3.83 -23.84
C VAL A 106 -23.38 -4.64 -23.99
N PHE A 107 -23.52 -5.97 -24.02
CA PHE A 107 -22.43 -6.90 -24.29
C PHE A 107 -22.60 -7.58 -25.64
N GLY A 108 -21.48 -7.90 -26.31
CA GLY A 108 -21.46 -8.51 -27.64
C GLY A 108 -21.75 -7.55 -28.79
N SER A 109 -21.99 -6.27 -28.52
CA SER A 109 -22.16 -5.20 -29.52
C SER A 109 -21.39 -3.95 -29.09
N PRO A 110 -21.01 -3.06 -30.04
CA PRO A 110 -20.38 -1.79 -29.69
C PRO A 110 -21.31 -0.92 -28.85
N ASP A 111 -20.79 -0.40 -27.75
CA ASP A 111 -21.48 0.53 -26.86
C ASP A 111 -20.58 1.74 -26.57
N THR A 112 -21.17 2.87 -26.19
CA THR A 112 -20.48 4.13 -25.90
C THR A 112 -20.84 4.72 -24.54
N SER A 113 -21.87 4.20 -23.88
CA SER A 113 -22.27 4.67 -22.57
C SER A 113 -23.18 3.72 -21.84
N PHE A 114 -23.26 3.85 -20.52
CA PHE A 114 -24.35 3.24 -19.74
C PHE A 114 -24.69 4.13 -18.55
N HIS A 115 -25.83 3.86 -17.94
CA HIS A 115 -26.24 4.48 -16.68
C HIS A 115 -25.76 3.65 -15.50
N MET A 116 -25.02 4.31 -14.61
CA MET A 116 -24.73 3.80 -13.27
C MET A 116 -25.97 4.01 -12.39
N LEU A 117 -26.39 2.95 -11.70
CA LEU A 117 -27.38 3.04 -10.64
C LEU A 117 -26.82 3.84 -9.48
N GLY A 118 -27.39 5.03 -9.25
CA GLY A 118 -26.94 5.99 -8.25
C GLY A 118 -26.44 7.29 -8.89
N ASN A 119 -26.09 8.26 -8.04
CA ASN A 119 -25.60 9.56 -8.47
C ASN A 119 -24.17 9.77 -7.98
N ASN A 120 -23.25 9.93 -8.94
CA ASN A 120 -21.84 10.19 -8.68
C ASN A 120 -21.61 11.50 -7.92
N ALA A 121 -22.43 12.54 -8.13
CA ALA A 121 -22.33 13.79 -7.38
C ALA A 121 -22.60 13.63 -5.87
N SER A 122 -23.29 12.56 -5.47
CA SER A 122 -23.56 12.25 -4.06
C SER A 122 -22.42 11.48 -3.38
N LEU A 123 -21.41 11.02 -4.12
CA LEU A 123 -20.23 10.38 -3.56
C LEU A 123 -19.28 11.42 -2.96
N ALA A 124 -18.49 11.00 -1.97
CA ALA A 124 -17.43 11.83 -1.41
C ALA A 124 -16.42 12.24 -2.51
N PRO A 125 -15.82 13.45 -2.47
CA PRO A 125 -15.01 13.98 -3.57
C PRO A 125 -13.83 13.09 -4.02
N ASP A 126 -13.30 12.26 -3.12
CA ASP A 126 -12.23 11.29 -3.36
C ASP A 126 -12.73 9.99 -4.03
N GLN A 127 -14.02 9.70 -3.92
CA GLN A 127 -14.68 8.54 -4.53
C GLN A 127 -15.43 8.87 -5.83
N GLN A 128 -15.63 10.15 -6.13
CA GLN A 128 -16.27 10.59 -7.37
C GLN A 128 -15.51 10.08 -8.60
N ILE A 129 -16.23 9.49 -9.53
CA ILE A 129 -15.81 9.11 -10.86
C ILE A 129 -15.59 10.39 -11.67
N ARG A 130 -14.46 10.47 -12.37
CA ARG A 130 -13.98 11.63 -13.11
C ARG A 130 -13.64 11.21 -14.54
N ALA A 131 -14.02 12.08 -15.46
CA ALA A 131 -13.60 12.01 -16.85
C ALA A 131 -13.37 13.44 -17.35
N GLY A 132 -12.39 13.61 -18.24
CA GLY A 132 -12.03 14.92 -18.78
C GLY A 132 -10.93 15.63 -17.98
N ALA A 133 -10.41 16.74 -18.53
CA ALA A 133 -9.32 17.53 -17.95
C ALA A 133 -8.00 16.78 -17.65
N GLY A 134 -7.72 15.69 -18.37
CA GLY A 134 -6.48 14.90 -18.20
C GLY A 134 -6.56 13.81 -17.13
N GLU A 135 -7.68 13.73 -16.39
CA GLU A 135 -7.98 12.64 -15.46
C GLU A 135 -9.07 11.74 -16.05
N PHE A 136 -8.66 10.63 -16.67
CA PHE A 136 -9.59 9.66 -17.24
C PHE A 136 -9.57 8.38 -16.42
N ASP A 137 -10.55 8.26 -15.52
CA ASP A 137 -10.76 6.98 -14.83
C ASP A 137 -11.11 5.90 -15.83
N VAL A 138 -10.82 4.67 -15.45
CA VAL A 138 -11.10 3.49 -16.27
C VAL A 138 -12.12 2.64 -15.56
N ILE A 139 -13.18 2.26 -16.26
CA ILE A 139 -14.08 1.23 -15.74
C ILE A 139 -13.52 -0.14 -16.07
N ALA A 140 -13.71 -1.08 -15.16
CA ALA A 140 -13.47 -2.50 -15.37
C ALA A 140 -14.75 -3.28 -15.09
N VAL A 141 -15.05 -4.25 -15.96
CA VAL A 141 -16.22 -5.11 -15.81
C VAL A 141 -15.74 -6.55 -15.72
N THR A 142 -16.17 -7.28 -14.70
CA THR A 142 -15.92 -8.73 -14.56
C THR A 142 -14.43 -9.09 -14.74
N ASN A 143 -13.57 -8.63 -13.83
CA ASN A 143 -12.16 -9.02 -13.85
C ASN A 143 -11.97 -10.42 -13.25
N LEU A 144 -11.59 -11.38 -14.09
CA LEU A 144 -11.25 -12.75 -13.68
C LEU A 144 -9.74 -13.00 -13.67
N GLY A 145 -8.95 -12.07 -14.22
CA GLY A 145 -7.48 -12.16 -14.23
C GLY A 145 -6.91 -13.09 -15.30
N PHE A 146 -7.69 -13.41 -16.35
CA PHE A 146 -7.22 -14.20 -17.48
C PHE A 146 -8.03 -13.92 -18.77
N GLY A 147 -7.40 -14.12 -19.92
CA GLY A 147 -8.05 -14.05 -21.23
C GLY A 147 -8.67 -12.68 -21.50
N VAL A 148 -9.90 -12.66 -22.03
CA VAL A 148 -10.65 -11.42 -22.30
C VAL A 148 -11.12 -10.71 -21.02
N ALA A 149 -11.11 -11.40 -19.88
CA ALA A 149 -11.49 -10.91 -18.57
C ALA A 149 -10.29 -10.48 -17.72
N ASP A 150 -9.13 -10.23 -18.36
CA ASP A 150 -7.94 -9.69 -17.74
C ASP A 150 -7.83 -8.17 -17.96
N ALA A 151 -7.97 -7.42 -16.88
CA ALA A 151 -7.88 -5.97 -16.89
C ALA A 151 -6.47 -5.45 -17.22
N TYR A 152 -5.42 -6.25 -17.08
CA TYR A 152 -4.08 -5.88 -17.56
C TYR A 152 -4.00 -5.87 -19.10
N VAL A 153 -4.83 -6.66 -19.78
CA VAL A 153 -4.92 -6.69 -21.25
C VAL A 153 -5.87 -5.61 -21.77
N GLY A 154 -6.85 -5.18 -20.96
CA GLY A 154 -7.74 -4.07 -21.24
C GLY A 154 -8.94 -4.40 -22.13
N SER A 155 -9.22 -5.68 -22.38
CA SER A 155 -10.39 -6.12 -23.14
C SER A 155 -11.70 -5.86 -22.39
N ASN A 156 -11.69 -5.99 -21.06
CA ASN A 156 -12.82 -5.76 -20.16
C ASN A 156 -12.81 -4.37 -19.50
N THR A 157 -12.01 -3.44 -20.02
CA THR A 157 -11.91 -2.08 -19.51
C THR A 157 -12.23 -1.02 -20.56
N ALA A 158 -12.70 0.15 -20.10
CA ALA A 158 -12.93 1.32 -20.95
C ALA A 158 -12.54 2.60 -20.22
N VAL A 159 -11.80 3.46 -20.92
CA VAL A 159 -11.42 4.79 -20.43
C VAL A 159 -12.64 5.71 -20.56
N LEU A 160 -13.05 6.34 -19.46
CA LEU A 160 -14.18 7.25 -19.47
C LEU A 160 -13.83 8.55 -20.20
N THR A 161 -14.74 9.03 -21.03
CA THR A 161 -14.62 10.29 -21.78
C THR A 161 -15.58 11.36 -21.25
N GLY A 162 -16.61 10.97 -20.49
CA GLY A 162 -17.58 11.88 -19.89
C GLY A 162 -18.30 11.24 -18.70
N VAL A 163 -18.69 12.10 -17.75
CA VAL A 163 -19.54 11.74 -16.62
C VAL A 163 -20.64 12.79 -16.53
N VAL A 164 -21.89 12.39 -16.77
CA VAL A 164 -23.04 13.29 -16.75
C VAL A 164 -23.97 12.88 -15.61
N ASN A 165 -24.16 13.79 -14.64
CA ASN A 165 -25.02 13.54 -13.50
C ASN A 165 -26.47 13.93 -13.83
N GLY A 166 -27.40 12.99 -13.65
CA GLY A 166 -28.84 13.21 -13.71
C GLY A 166 -29.53 12.51 -12.54
N ALA A 167 -30.71 11.91 -12.81
CA ALA A 167 -31.34 10.98 -11.86
C ALA A 167 -30.45 9.74 -11.61
N GLU A 168 -29.79 9.29 -12.67
CA GLU A 168 -28.67 8.34 -12.65
C GLU A 168 -27.47 9.01 -13.32
N THR A 169 -26.26 8.53 -13.01
CA THR A 169 -25.06 9.03 -13.66
C THR A 169 -24.80 8.27 -14.96
N THR A 170 -24.77 8.98 -16.08
CA THR A 170 -24.34 8.44 -17.36
C THR A 170 -22.80 8.46 -17.42
N LEU A 171 -22.21 7.31 -17.74
CA LEU A 171 -20.79 7.14 -17.96
C LEU A 171 -20.53 6.94 -19.45
N ASN A 172 -19.79 7.85 -20.06
CA ASN A 172 -19.45 7.82 -21.48
C ASN A 172 -18.02 7.31 -21.69
N PHE A 173 -17.78 6.59 -22.78
CA PHE A 173 -16.48 6.11 -23.21
C PHE A 173 -16.42 6.01 -24.74
N ALA A 174 -15.23 5.81 -25.29
CA ALA A 174 -15.08 5.53 -26.73
C ALA A 174 -15.72 4.18 -27.07
N SER A 175 -16.30 4.07 -28.28
CA SER A 175 -16.98 2.84 -28.75
C SER A 175 -16.20 1.58 -28.41
N LYS A 176 -16.79 0.72 -27.58
CA LYS A 176 -16.17 -0.51 -27.05
C LYS A 176 -17.18 -1.65 -27.14
N THR A 177 -16.72 -2.80 -27.62
CA THR A 177 -17.47 -4.05 -27.54
C THR A 177 -16.94 -4.85 -26.36
N PHE A 178 -17.72 -4.95 -25.29
CA PHE A 178 -17.43 -5.90 -24.22
C PHE A 178 -17.87 -7.30 -24.66
N ASP A 179 -17.06 -8.32 -24.42
CA ASP A 179 -17.41 -9.71 -24.71
C ASP A 179 -18.66 -10.13 -23.92
N ILE A 180 -19.57 -10.88 -24.54
CA ILE A 180 -20.79 -11.38 -23.88
C ILE A 180 -20.51 -12.23 -22.64
N ALA A 181 -19.35 -12.90 -22.59
CA ALA A 181 -18.90 -13.65 -21.43
C ALA A 181 -18.56 -12.77 -20.21
N LEU A 182 -18.43 -11.44 -20.39
CA LEU A 182 -18.12 -10.49 -19.33
C LEU A 182 -19.37 -9.91 -18.65
N ALA A 183 -20.58 -10.31 -19.06
CA ALA A 183 -21.81 -9.86 -18.41
C ALA A 183 -21.83 -10.30 -16.94
N SER A 184 -21.62 -9.34 -16.04
CA SER A 184 -21.61 -9.56 -14.58
C SER A 184 -22.99 -10.03 -14.10
N PRO A 185 -23.11 -11.19 -13.41
CA PRO A 185 -24.39 -11.66 -12.88
C PRO A 185 -25.05 -10.70 -11.88
N SER A 186 -24.27 -9.80 -11.29
CA SER A 186 -24.75 -8.79 -10.34
C SER A 186 -24.74 -7.36 -10.91
N ASN A 187 -24.51 -7.24 -12.22
CA ASN A 187 -24.44 -6.00 -12.98
C ASN A 187 -23.46 -4.98 -12.38
N ARG A 188 -22.29 -5.43 -11.91
CA ARG A 188 -21.28 -4.59 -11.25
C ARG A 188 -20.17 -4.16 -12.19
N PHE A 189 -19.59 -3.02 -11.87
CA PHE A 189 -18.34 -2.53 -12.42
C PHE A 189 -17.49 -1.90 -11.31
N GLN A 190 -16.18 -1.85 -11.53
CA GLN A 190 -15.21 -1.17 -10.68
C GLN A 190 -14.61 0.02 -11.42
N VAL A 191 -14.09 0.99 -10.65
CA VAL A 191 -13.45 2.19 -11.18
C VAL A 191 -12.00 2.22 -10.75
N ILE A 192 -11.11 2.16 -11.74
CA ILE A 192 -9.67 2.27 -11.63
C ILE A 192 -9.33 3.76 -11.76
N PRO A 193 -8.58 4.34 -10.81
CA PRO A 193 -8.26 5.76 -10.83
C PRO A 193 -7.31 6.10 -11.97
N ALA A 194 -7.49 7.28 -12.59
CA ALA A 194 -6.69 7.73 -13.73
C ALA A 194 -5.18 7.82 -13.46
N ASN A 195 -4.80 8.26 -12.26
CA ASN A 195 -3.44 8.58 -11.86
C ASN A 195 -2.62 7.37 -11.40
N GLU A 196 -3.28 6.29 -10.97
CA GLU A 196 -2.64 5.07 -10.50
C GLU A 196 -3.36 3.84 -11.07
N LYS A 197 -3.10 3.48 -12.32
CA LYS A 197 -3.78 2.32 -12.95
C LYS A 197 -3.22 0.98 -12.51
N VAL A 198 -1.93 0.92 -12.21
CA VAL A 198 -1.27 -0.23 -11.60
C VAL A 198 -0.33 0.25 -10.50
N VAL A 199 -0.36 -0.43 -9.36
CA VAL A 199 0.54 -0.18 -8.23
C VAL A 199 1.36 -1.43 -7.99
N ALA A 200 2.65 -1.27 -7.74
CA ALA A 200 3.52 -2.36 -7.34
C ALA A 200 4.38 -2.01 -6.12
N PHE A 201 4.56 -2.98 -5.23
CA PHE A 201 5.55 -2.91 -4.15
C PHE A 201 6.73 -3.79 -4.52
N VAL A 202 7.92 -3.19 -4.58
CA VAL A 202 9.16 -3.87 -4.99
C VAL A 202 10.15 -3.84 -3.83
N SER A 203 10.58 -5.02 -3.39
CA SER A 203 11.68 -5.20 -2.44
C SER A 203 13.00 -5.31 -3.17
N ASN A 204 13.82 -4.26 -3.13
CA ASN A 204 15.13 -4.28 -3.76
C ASN A 204 16.18 -4.97 -2.86
N PRO A 205 17.10 -5.76 -3.43
CA PRO A 205 18.30 -6.28 -2.74
C PRO A 205 19.12 -5.26 -1.94
N ASN A 206 19.10 -3.97 -2.31
CA ASN A 206 19.78 -2.88 -1.60
C ASN A 206 19.06 -2.43 -0.30
N LYS A 207 18.18 -3.27 0.25
CA LYS A 207 17.39 -3.04 1.46
C LYS A 207 16.44 -1.84 1.40
N ASN A 208 15.78 -1.59 0.27
CA ASN A 208 14.71 -0.60 0.22
C ASN A 208 13.46 -1.23 -0.37
N ILE A 209 12.32 -0.76 0.11
CA ILE A 209 11.01 -1.08 -0.45
C ILE A 209 10.51 0.15 -1.19
N TYR A 210 10.08 -0.05 -2.43
CA TYR A 210 9.58 1.00 -3.30
C TYR A 210 8.10 0.79 -3.60
N ARG A 211 7.38 1.89 -3.84
CA ARG A 211 6.03 1.87 -4.38
C ARG A 211 6.05 2.45 -5.79
N LEU A 212 5.86 1.60 -6.79
CA LEU A 212 5.77 1.99 -8.19
C LEU A 212 4.31 2.24 -8.56
N VAL A 213 4.10 3.11 -9.53
CA VAL A 213 2.80 3.47 -10.07
C VAL A 213 2.91 3.54 -11.58
N SER A 214 1.93 2.99 -12.29
CA SER A 214 1.78 3.13 -13.73
C SER A 214 0.49 3.85 -14.11
N SER A 215 0.56 4.65 -15.17
CA SER A 215 -0.60 5.25 -15.83
C SER A 215 -1.17 4.38 -16.97
N THR A 216 -0.57 3.22 -17.21
CA THR A 216 -1.03 2.21 -18.18
C THR A 216 -1.49 0.95 -17.46
N LEU A 217 -2.43 0.23 -18.08
CA LEU A 217 -2.82 -1.12 -17.66
C LEU A 217 -1.82 -2.08 -18.28
N GLY A 218 -0.88 -2.55 -17.46
CA GLY A 218 0.17 -3.47 -17.86
C GLY A 218 0.99 -3.87 -16.64
N HIS A 219 1.51 -5.09 -16.64
CA HIS A 219 2.36 -5.57 -15.57
C HIS A 219 3.62 -4.70 -15.47
N ILE A 220 3.92 -4.26 -14.25
CA ILE A 220 5.07 -3.41 -13.92
C ILE A 220 6.02 -4.06 -12.92
N CYS A 221 5.61 -5.17 -12.29
CA CYS A 221 6.57 -6.01 -11.58
C CYS A 221 7.64 -6.50 -12.55
N PRO A 222 8.93 -6.30 -12.24
CA PRO A 222 9.99 -6.88 -13.05
C PRO A 222 9.96 -8.41 -12.90
N ALA A 223 10.33 -9.12 -13.96
CA ALA A 223 10.39 -10.59 -13.95
C ALA A 223 11.38 -11.13 -12.90
N VAL A 224 12.45 -10.38 -12.62
CA VAL A 224 13.44 -10.65 -11.58
C VAL A 224 13.81 -9.31 -10.94
N VAL A 225 13.75 -9.23 -9.61
CA VAL A 225 14.17 -8.03 -8.88
C VAL A 225 15.67 -8.09 -8.60
N THR A 226 16.45 -7.37 -9.39
CA THR A 226 17.89 -7.17 -9.16
C THR A 226 18.16 -5.80 -8.52
N ALA A 227 19.38 -5.57 -8.04
CA ALA A 227 19.82 -4.26 -7.54
C ALA A 227 19.69 -3.13 -8.59
N THR A 228 19.61 -3.49 -9.87
CA THR A 228 19.46 -2.62 -11.05
C THR A 228 18.11 -2.79 -11.76
N ALA A 229 17.11 -3.38 -11.10
CA ALA A 229 15.77 -3.56 -11.69
C ALA A 229 15.17 -2.23 -12.19
N PRO A 230 14.35 -2.23 -13.25
CA PRO A 230 13.93 -1.00 -13.93
C PRO A 230 13.12 -0.07 -13.00
N ASP A 231 13.38 1.24 -13.12
CA ASP A 231 12.64 2.39 -12.56
C ASP A 231 12.37 2.47 -11.04
N VAL A 232 13.09 1.72 -10.20
CA VAL A 232 13.09 1.97 -8.73
C VAL A 232 13.92 3.18 -8.32
N SER A 233 14.81 3.71 -9.17
CA SER A 233 15.69 4.83 -8.81
C SER A 233 14.97 6.16 -8.61
N THR A 234 13.85 6.36 -9.31
CA THR A 234 13.00 7.55 -9.20
C THR A 234 11.72 7.29 -8.38
N ALA A 235 11.41 6.02 -8.13
CA ALA A 235 10.23 5.62 -7.38
C ALA A 235 10.32 6.07 -5.91
N PRO A 236 9.19 6.49 -5.30
CA PRO A 236 9.15 6.79 -3.88
C PRO A 236 9.56 5.59 -3.03
N ILE A 237 10.47 5.84 -2.09
CA ILE A 237 10.86 4.86 -1.07
C ILE A 237 9.75 4.77 -0.02
N LEU A 238 9.20 3.57 0.15
CA LEU A 238 8.23 3.25 1.19
C LEU A 238 8.92 2.97 2.53
N ALA A 239 10.05 2.25 2.51
CA ALA A 239 10.88 1.99 3.67
C ALA A 239 12.34 1.80 3.30
N LYS A 240 13.22 2.29 4.19
CA LYS A 240 14.67 2.11 4.11
C LYS A 240 15.13 0.99 5.03
N ASN A 241 16.26 0.39 4.68
CA ASN A 241 16.85 -0.76 5.37
C ASN A 241 15.84 -1.88 5.65
N ALA A 242 14.96 -2.12 4.67
CA ALA A 242 13.88 -3.07 4.74
C ALA A 242 13.88 -4.01 3.54
N ALA A 243 13.57 -5.28 3.78
CA ALA A 243 13.38 -6.30 2.76
C ALA A 243 12.05 -6.99 2.99
N CYS A 244 11.32 -7.31 1.93
CA CYS A 244 10.10 -8.08 2.03
C CYS A 244 10.01 -9.20 0.99
N THR A 245 9.28 -10.25 1.38
CA THR A 245 8.82 -11.28 0.47
C THR A 245 7.30 -11.36 0.51
N PHE A 246 6.72 -11.60 -0.66
CA PHE A 246 5.30 -11.71 -0.90
C PHE A 246 4.98 -13.14 -1.30
N ASN A 247 3.90 -13.67 -0.73
CA ASN A 247 3.33 -14.96 -1.12
C ASN A 247 1.83 -14.79 -1.32
N TYR A 248 1.37 -15.05 -2.53
CA TYR A 248 -0.03 -14.97 -2.92
C TYR A 248 -0.48 -16.30 -3.50
N SER A 249 -1.42 -16.96 -2.83
CA SER A 249 -2.07 -18.18 -3.32
C SER A 249 -3.43 -17.83 -3.95
N GLY A 250 -3.39 -17.18 -5.13
CA GLY A 250 -4.60 -16.78 -5.86
C GLY A 250 -5.48 -17.95 -6.34
N SER A 251 -4.92 -19.15 -6.47
CA SER A 251 -5.61 -20.35 -6.96
C SER A 251 -6.52 -21.04 -5.96
N ASP A 252 -6.26 -20.88 -4.66
CA ASP A 252 -6.84 -21.76 -3.63
C ASP A 252 -8.17 -21.23 -3.09
N LEU A 253 -8.42 -19.92 -3.26
CA LEU A 253 -9.61 -19.24 -2.74
C LEU A 253 -10.16 -18.26 -3.79
N GLN A 254 -10.96 -18.79 -4.72
CA GLN A 254 -11.51 -18.07 -5.88
C GLN A 254 -12.29 -16.79 -5.54
N ARG A 255 -12.78 -16.61 -4.31
CA ARG A 255 -13.49 -15.40 -3.86
C ARG A 255 -12.74 -14.59 -2.80
N ASN A 256 -11.85 -15.21 -2.05
CA ASN A 256 -11.20 -14.61 -0.89
C ASN A 256 -9.74 -15.07 -0.81
N ALA A 257 -8.85 -14.49 -1.61
CA ALA A 257 -7.45 -14.87 -1.56
C ALA A 257 -6.73 -14.25 -0.35
N LEU A 258 -5.56 -14.79 -0.02
CA LEU A 258 -4.70 -14.28 1.03
C LEU A 258 -3.34 -13.90 0.45
N LEU A 259 -2.92 -12.66 0.69
CA LEU A 259 -1.55 -12.22 0.44
C LEU A 259 -0.82 -12.17 1.79
N SER A 260 0.24 -12.97 1.93
CA SER A 260 1.15 -12.91 3.07
C SER A 260 2.38 -12.10 2.70
N THR A 261 2.74 -11.15 3.55
CA THR A 261 3.95 -10.34 3.47
C THR A 261 4.84 -10.67 4.66
N LYS A 262 6.09 -11.03 4.42
CA LYS A 262 7.13 -11.11 5.44
C LYS A 262 8.05 -9.92 5.26
N LEU A 263 8.10 -9.03 6.24
CA LEU A 263 8.89 -7.80 6.24
C LEU A 263 9.99 -7.88 7.29
N THR A 264 11.23 -7.63 6.91
CA THR A 264 12.37 -7.49 7.81
C THR A 264 12.91 -6.06 7.72
N VAL A 265 13.09 -5.41 8.87
CA VAL A 265 13.70 -4.07 8.96
C VAL A 265 14.96 -4.17 9.81
N THR A 266 16.05 -3.56 9.35
CA THR A 266 17.38 -3.66 9.94
C THR A 266 17.92 -2.27 10.31
N ASP A 267 18.47 -2.14 11.52
CA ASP A 267 19.37 -1.04 11.87
C ASP A 267 20.81 -1.48 11.53
N ASP A 268 21.36 -0.97 10.43
CA ASP A 268 22.71 -1.32 9.99
C ASP A 268 23.82 -0.81 10.93
N GLN A 269 23.55 0.23 11.74
CA GLN A 269 24.54 0.75 12.68
C GLN A 269 24.64 -0.13 13.94
N ALA A 270 23.50 -0.65 14.40
CA ALA A 270 23.42 -1.52 15.57
C ALA A 270 23.53 -3.02 15.23
N GLY A 271 23.38 -3.39 13.95
CA GLY A 271 23.32 -4.79 13.52
C GLY A 271 22.05 -5.51 13.96
N GLU A 272 21.01 -4.78 14.37
CA GLU A 272 19.75 -5.32 14.88
C GLU A 272 18.71 -5.45 13.76
N SER A 273 17.89 -6.51 13.79
CA SER A 273 16.81 -6.70 12.83
C SER A 273 15.56 -7.22 13.51
N ILE A 274 14.41 -6.76 13.03
CA ILE A 274 13.11 -7.31 13.39
C ILE A 274 12.46 -7.91 12.15
N THR A 275 11.61 -8.91 12.33
CA THR A 275 10.82 -9.48 11.23
C THR A 275 9.37 -9.59 11.65
N LEU A 276 8.48 -9.14 10.78
CA LEU A 276 7.04 -9.17 10.97
C LEU A 276 6.38 -9.89 9.78
N GLN A 277 5.39 -10.71 10.09
CA GLN A 277 4.54 -11.33 9.09
C GLN A 277 3.14 -10.72 9.17
N HIS A 278 2.61 -10.30 8.03
CA HIS A 278 1.28 -9.73 7.92
C HIS A 278 0.51 -10.42 6.80
N ALA A 279 -0.77 -10.71 7.03
CA ALA A 279 -1.62 -11.36 6.05
C ALA A 279 -2.82 -10.45 5.75
N VAL A 280 -3.12 -10.29 4.46
CA VAL A 280 -4.19 -9.42 3.96
C VAL A 280 -5.17 -10.26 3.17
N HIS A 281 -6.44 -10.22 3.57
CA HIS A 281 -7.53 -10.79 2.78
C HIS A 281 -7.81 -9.91 1.57
N VAL A 282 -7.94 -10.56 0.42
CA VAL A 282 -8.18 -9.95 -0.89
C VAL A 282 -9.56 -10.39 -1.36
N ASN A 283 -10.41 -9.42 -1.70
CA ASN A 283 -11.72 -9.72 -2.24
C ASN A 283 -11.62 -9.97 -3.75
N ASN A 284 -11.86 -11.21 -4.17
CA ASN A 284 -11.84 -11.64 -5.57
C ASN A 284 -13.25 -11.81 -6.15
N THR A 285 -14.28 -11.18 -5.57
CA THR A 285 -15.62 -11.11 -6.17
C THR A 285 -15.70 -9.99 -7.22
N PRO A 286 -15.80 -10.31 -8.53
CA PRO A 286 -15.94 -9.32 -9.59
C PRO A 286 -17.30 -8.63 -9.60
#